data_AF-A0A1V3PS90-F1
#
_entry.id   AF-A0A1V3PS90-F1
#
_cell.length_a   1.000
_cell.length_b   1.000
_cell.length_c   1.000
_cell.angle_alpha   90.00
_cell.angle_beta   90.00
_cell.angle_gamma   90.00
#
_symmetry.space_group_name_H-M   'P 1'
#
loop_
_entity.id
_entity.type
_entity.pdbx_description
1 polymer ?
#
loop_
_entity_poly.entity_id
_entity_poly.type
_entity_poly.pdbx_seq_one_letter_code
_entity_poly.pdbx_strand_id
1 'polypeptide(L)'
;MAELSAMTIGRRLGAGIAFALLAPVPVGLAAAQDAPQSAPQIAPRLTGAIIITQLQTAQHDLALRSADLPASNVATISQRLASMADRLGKSLGGDVAKPIDTLGNDAKADAYHAEAAVQRTRAFLEASRSCLGDDTAAMAGALAKTLELEAAASGASKLQPVINGVETLDRRPLFVLHDDGKPVAFALTGENLFDAQCASPVVTATDGQGKPQSVQPLVTGVLPNRIELKLPDGAQLQPGSYVLHVVPKRKAFLVGCTTQPETTAVVQVAPAAKVSVSYSLSETCPAPGGGMGQAMPPVTGSMPDGVGHGTVATYVKVSGCSDPLSYSISATVKFGDGHAATVGPISQIASAGITAGLPGGLSLSWDPSVHQLVVRPATSSCKGVY
;
A
#
# COMPACT_ATOMS: atom_id res chain seq x y z
N MET A 1 -48.04 11.29 9.82
CA MET A 1 -49.30 11.10 9.06
C MET A 1 -48.87 11.01 7.60
N ALA A 2 -48.91 9.82 6.99
CA ALA A 2 -50.11 9.16 6.44
C ALA A 2 -50.55 9.88 5.14
N GLU A 3 -50.78 9.25 3.99
CA GLU A 3 -50.80 7.83 3.54
C GLU A 3 -50.41 7.81 2.02
N LEU A 4 -49.67 6.85 1.47
CA LEU A 4 -50.05 5.47 1.11
C LEU A 4 -51.02 5.38 -0.11
N SER A 5 -50.52 4.84 -1.24
CA SER A 5 -51.18 3.93 -2.21
C SER A 5 -50.82 4.19 -3.68
N ALA A 6 -50.81 3.23 -4.62
CA ALA A 6 -50.62 1.77 -4.57
C ALA A 6 -50.59 1.20 -6.01
N MET A 7 -49.77 0.16 -6.27
CA MET A 7 -49.97 -0.89 -7.32
C MET A 7 -50.02 -0.44 -8.82
N THR A 8 -49.85 -1.29 -9.86
CA THR A 8 -49.89 -2.76 -9.95
C THR A 8 -49.00 -3.33 -11.08
N ILE A 9 -48.27 -4.40 -10.76
CA ILE A 9 -47.91 -5.62 -11.53
C ILE A 9 -48.19 -5.67 -13.06
N GLY A 10 -47.19 -6.11 -13.84
CA GLY A 10 -47.35 -6.61 -15.22
C GLY A 10 -46.36 -7.73 -15.57
N ARG A 11 -46.83 -8.98 -15.63
CA ARG A 11 -46.03 -10.22 -15.84
C ARG A 11 -46.16 -10.70 -17.29
N ARG A 12 -45.06 -11.06 -17.98
CA ARG A 12 -45.12 -11.89 -19.21
C ARG A 12 -44.00 -12.93 -19.26
N LEU A 13 -44.41 -14.20 -19.23
CA LEU A 13 -43.65 -15.35 -19.74
C LEU A 13 -44.02 -15.56 -21.21
N GLY A 14 -43.07 -16.01 -22.03
CA GLY A 14 -43.30 -16.47 -23.41
C GLY A 14 -42.59 -17.81 -23.60
N ALA A 15 -43.29 -18.79 -24.19
CA ALA A 15 -42.84 -20.18 -24.27
C ALA A 15 -42.48 -20.62 -25.71
N GLY A 16 -41.68 -21.68 -25.83
CA GLY A 16 -41.47 -22.47 -27.04
C GLY A 16 -41.44 -23.96 -26.70
N ILE A 17 -42.10 -24.82 -27.49
CA ILE A 17 -42.51 -26.19 -27.12
C ILE A 17 -42.05 -27.23 -28.17
N ALA A 18 -41.98 -28.51 -27.73
CA ALA A 18 -41.94 -29.81 -28.46
C ALA A 18 -40.54 -30.31 -28.90
N PHE A 19 -40.25 -31.62 -29.00
CA PHE A 19 -40.99 -32.88 -28.76
C PHE A 19 -40.20 -33.77 -27.75
N ALA A 20 -40.77 -34.48 -26.77
CA ALA A 20 -41.65 -35.66 -26.77
C ALA A 20 -40.98 -37.02 -27.09
N LEU A 21 -40.96 -37.93 -26.10
CA LEU A 21 -41.15 -39.40 -26.24
C LEU A 21 -41.43 -40.02 -24.85
N LEU A 22 -42.34 -40.99 -24.78
CA LEU A 22 -42.86 -41.62 -23.56
C LEU A 22 -42.63 -43.14 -23.59
N ALA A 23 -42.20 -43.73 -22.46
CA ALA A 23 -42.27 -45.16 -22.14
C ALA A 23 -42.15 -45.36 -20.59
N PRO A 24 -42.59 -46.49 -19.99
CA PRO A 24 -43.25 -46.43 -18.67
C PRO A 24 -42.56 -47.13 -17.48
N VAL A 25 -42.77 -46.55 -16.29
CA VAL A 25 -43.10 -47.12 -14.94
C VAL A 25 -42.50 -48.50 -14.56
N PRO A 26 -41.81 -48.62 -13.40
CA PRO A 26 -42.53 -48.96 -12.15
C PRO A 26 -42.25 -48.03 -10.96
N VAL A 27 -43.23 -47.96 -10.05
CA VAL A 27 -43.15 -47.27 -8.76
C VAL A 27 -42.30 -48.09 -7.79
N GLY A 28 -41.29 -47.45 -7.17
CA GLY A 28 -40.57 -47.97 -6.01
C GLY A 28 -40.33 -46.84 -5.02
N LEU A 29 -40.61 -47.06 -3.73
CA LEU A 29 -40.43 -46.05 -2.70
C LEU A 29 -38.94 -45.67 -2.57
N ALA A 30 -38.62 -44.42 -2.85
CA ALA A 30 -37.32 -43.82 -2.54
C ALA A 30 -37.52 -42.72 -1.49
N ALA A 31 -36.71 -42.75 -0.44
CA ALA A 31 -36.79 -41.82 0.68
C ALA A 31 -36.59 -40.36 0.24
N ALA A 32 -37.13 -39.42 1.04
CA ALA A 32 -36.78 -38.02 0.94
C ALA A 32 -35.26 -37.87 1.11
N GLN A 33 -34.56 -37.60 0.01
CA GLN A 33 -33.16 -37.20 0.04
C GLN A 33 -33.11 -35.73 0.39
N ASP A 34 -32.93 -35.43 1.68
CA ASP A 34 -32.41 -34.13 2.09
C ASP A 34 -31.12 -33.88 1.31
N ALA A 35 -31.10 -32.78 0.54
CA ALA A 35 -29.89 -32.35 -0.15
C ALA A 35 -28.80 -32.16 0.90
N PRO A 36 -27.56 -32.67 0.69
CA PRO A 36 -26.52 -32.60 1.69
C PRO A 36 -26.24 -31.14 2.03
N GLN A 37 -26.63 -30.74 3.24
CA GLN A 37 -26.36 -29.42 3.78
C GLN A 37 -24.85 -29.19 3.68
N SER A 38 -24.47 -28.21 2.86
CA SER A 38 -23.06 -27.90 2.65
C SER A 38 -22.48 -27.47 3.98
N ALA A 39 -21.63 -28.32 4.57
CA ALA A 39 -20.95 -28.00 5.82
C ALA A 39 -20.25 -26.65 5.66
N PRO A 40 -20.32 -25.75 6.66
CA PRO A 40 -19.65 -24.46 6.57
C PRO A 40 -18.17 -24.71 6.28
N GLN A 41 -17.67 -24.17 5.16
CA GLN A 41 -16.26 -24.28 4.82
C GLN A 41 -15.46 -23.51 5.87
N ILE A 42 -14.96 -24.24 6.86
CA ILE A 42 -14.03 -23.72 7.87
C ILE A 42 -12.83 -23.19 7.08
N ALA A 43 -12.58 -21.88 7.19
CA ALA A 43 -11.44 -21.25 6.54
C ALA A 43 -10.15 -22.00 6.92
N PRO A 44 -9.21 -22.24 5.98
CA PRO A 44 -7.98 -22.96 6.28
C PRO A 44 -7.27 -22.31 7.49
N ARG A 45 -7.05 -23.08 8.55
CA ARG A 45 -6.29 -22.60 9.71
C ARG A 45 -4.87 -22.29 9.26
N LEU A 46 -4.28 -21.24 9.83
CA LEU A 46 -2.90 -20.87 9.55
C LEU A 46 -1.94 -21.98 10.03
N THR A 47 -1.06 -22.42 9.14
CA THR A 47 -0.03 -23.43 9.40
C THR A 47 1.34 -22.91 8.96
N GLY A 48 2.42 -23.52 9.48
CA GLY A 48 3.77 -23.17 9.05
C GLY A 48 4.01 -23.39 7.56
N ALA A 49 3.42 -24.44 6.98
CA ALA A 49 3.51 -24.72 5.55
C ALA A 49 2.94 -23.56 4.70
N ILE A 50 1.83 -22.97 5.14
CA ILE A 50 1.24 -21.79 4.49
C ILE A 50 2.22 -20.61 4.59
N ILE A 51 2.73 -20.29 5.78
CA ILE A 51 3.64 -19.15 5.98
C ILE A 51 4.93 -19.31 5.17
N ILE A 52 5.56 -20.49 5.16
CA ILE A 52 6.76 -20.78 4.37
C ILE A 52 6.48 -20.55 2.87
N THR A 53 5.34 -21.03 2.37
CA THR A 53 4.93 -20.79 0.98
C THR A 53 4.78 -19.29 0.71
N GLN A 54 4.15 -18.55 1.63
CA GLN A 54 3.94 -17.11 1.45
C GLN A 54 5.25 -16.30 1.54
N LEU A 55 6.23 -16.71 2.34
CA LEU A 55 7.58 -16.14 2.37
C LEU A 55 8.32 -16.38 1.04
N GLN A 56 8.13 -17.54 0.41
CA GLN A 56 8.68 -17.86 -0.91
C GLN A 56 8.01 -17.03 -2.02
N THR A 57 6.68 -16.89 -1.99
CA THR A 57 5.95 -15.98 -2.91
C THR A 57 6.43 -14.54 -2.76
N ALA A 58 6.57 -14.04 -1.53
CA ALA A 58 7.04 -12.69 -1.27
C ALA A 58 8.47 -12.43 -1.79
N GLN A 59 9.37 -13.42 -1.68
CA GLN A 59 10.70 -13.36 -2.31
C GLN A 59 10.64 -13.31 -3.84
N HIS A 60 9.77 -14.12 -4.45
CA HIS A 60 9.58 -14.13 -5.90
C HIS A 60 9.05 -12.78 -6.42
N ASP A 61 8.01 -12.24 -5.78
CA ASP A 61 7.41 -10.95 -6.14
C ASP A 61 8.40 -9.78 -5.97
N LEU A 62 9.27 -9.83 -4.94
CA LEU A 62 10.38 -8.88 -4.77
C LEU A 62 11.44 -9.01 -5.87
N ALA A 63 11.76 -10.23 -6.32
CA ALA A 63 12.70 -10.44 -7.42
C ALA A 63 12.15 -9.89 -8.74
N LEU A 64 10.85 -10.05 -9.02
CA LEU A 64 10.18 -9.44 -10.18
C LEU A 64 10.22 -7.90 -10.15
N ARG A 65 10.21 -7.29 -8.94
CA ARG A 65 10.32 -5.84 -8.73
C ARG A 65 11.75 -5.31 -8.72
N SER A 66 12.77 -6.15 -8.88
CA SER A 66 14.18 -5.77 -8.66
C SER A 66 14.73 -4.68 -9.60
N ALA A 67 14.11 -4.46 -10.76
CA ALA A 67 14.49 -3.38 -11.68
C ALA A 67 14.11 -1.98 -11.17
N ASP A 68 13.07 -1.88 -10.33
CA ASP A 68 12.53 -0.61 -9.82
C ASP A 68 13.03 -0.27 -8.40
N LEU A 69 13.98 -1.06 -7.87
CA LEU A 69 14.37 -1.04 -6.47
C LEU A 69 15.90 -1.03 -6.32
N PRO A 70 16.47 -0.38 -5.28
CA PRO A 70 17.91 -0.47 -5.00
C PRO A 70 18.32 -1.93 -4.76
N ALA A 71 19.20 -2.46 -5.61
CA ALA A 71 19.57 -3.87 -5.62
C ALA A 71 20.11 -4.39 -4.27
N SER A 72 20.82 -3.54 -3.52
CA SER A 72 21.31 -3.84 -2.16
C SER A 72 20.17 -4.12 -1.17
N ASN A 73 19.08 -3.34 -1.25
CA ASN A 73 17.91 -3.50 -0.38
C ASN A 73 17.11 -4.75 -0.78
N VAL A 74 16.91 -5.02 -2.08
CA VAL A 74 16.19 -6.22 -2.55
C VAL A 74 16.92 -7.50 -2.13
N ALA A 75 18.23 -7.58 -2.37
CA ALA A 75 19.03 -8.73 -1.95
C ALA A 75 18.99 -8.94 -0.43
N THR A 76 19.12 -7.85 0.33
CA THR A 76 18.99 -7.82 1.79
C THR A 76 17.65 -8.39 2.27
N ILE A 77 16.54 -7.85 1.77
CA ILE A 77 15.16 -8.24 2.13
C ILE A 77 14.91 -9.70 1.77
N SER A 78 15.25 -10.11 0.54
CA SER A 78 15.09 -11.49 0.07
C SER A 78 15.86 -12.49 0.94
N GLN A 79 17.11 -12.19 1.30
CA GLN A 79 17.92 -13.02 2.20
C GLN A 79 17.31 -13.16 3.60
N ARG A 80 16.69 -12.10 4.16
CA ARG A 80 15.99 -12.19 5.46
C ARG A 80 14.77 -13.09 5.36
N LEU A 81 13.93 -12.92 4.33
CA LEU A 81 12.74 -13.76 4.11
C LEU A 81 13.10 -15.25 3.93
N ALA A 82 14.17 -15.55 3.18
CA ALA A 82 14.72 -16.90 3.06
C ALA A 82 15.15 -17.46 4.43
N SER A 83 15.91 -16.67 5.20
CA SER A 83 16.40 -17.07 6.53
C SER A 83 15.27 -17.32 7.53
N MET A 84 14.17 -16.56 7.46
CA MET A 84 12.97 -16.78 8.27
C MET A 84 12.23 -18.05 7.84
N ALA A 85 12.10 -18.33 6.53
CA ALA A 85 11.49 -19.54 6.02
C ALA A 85 12.27 -20.80 6.44
N ASP A 86 13.60 -20.77 6.31
CA ASP A 86 14.49 -21.85 6.73
C ASP A 86 14.45 -22.08 8.24
N ARG A 87 14.41 -21.00 9.04
CA ARG A 87 14.29 -21.09 10.50
C ARG A 87 12.96 -21.72 10.89
N LEU A 88 11.85 -21.23 10.33
CA LEU A 88 10.51 -21.75 10.61
C LEU A 88 10.39 -23.22 10.21
N GLY A 89 10.92 -23.61 9.04
CA GLY A 89 10.97 -25.01 8.60
C GLY A 89 11.75 -25.91 9.56
N LYS A 90 12.88 -25.44 10.10
CA LYS A 90 13.68 -26.18 11.10
C LYS A 90 13.01 -26.22 12.47
N SER A 91 12.40 -25.13 12.91
CA SER A 91 11.69 -24.99 14.19
C SER A 91 10.47 -25.91 14.27
N LEU A 92 9.75 -26.05 13.15
CA LEU A 92 8.56 -26.90 13.06
C LEU A 92 8.86 -28.37 12.71
N GLY A 93 9.85 -28.63 11.85
CA GLY A 93 10.16 -29.99 11.41
C GLY A 93 8.93 -30.74 10.87
N GLY A 94 8.58 -31.87 11.51
CA GLY A 94 7.39 -32.66 11.16
C GLY A 94 6.05 -31.98 11.47
N ASP A 95 6.04 -30.94 12.29
CA ASP A 95 4.83 -30.24 12.74
C ASP A 95 4.41 -29.08 11.81
N VAL A 96 5.10 -28.90 10.68
CA VAL A 96 4.86 -27.80 9.72
C VAL A 96 3.43 -27.72 9.17
N ALA A 97 2.71 -28.85 9.15
CA ALA A 97 1.31 -28.94 8.73
C ALA A 97 0.29 -28.76 9.86
N LYS A 98 0.72 -28.68 11.13
CA LYS A 98 -0.18 -28.45 12.28
C LYS A 98 -0.67 -27.00 12.31
N PRO A 99 -1.91 -26.74 12.76
CA PRO A 99 -2.39 -25.40 13.05
C PRO A 99 -1.53 -24.70 14.11
N ILE A 100 -1.15 -23.44 13.89
CA ILE A 100 -0.22 -22.70 14.75
C ILE A 100 -0.77 -22.52 16.17
N ASP A 101 -2.09 -22.43 16.35
CA ASP A 101 -2.73 -22.35 17.65
C ASP A 101 -2.41 -23.57 18.54
N THR A 102 -2.13 -24.73 17.94
CA THR A 102 -1.79 -25.98 18.63
C THR A 102 -0.30 -26.16 18.95
N LEU A 103 0.57 -25.27 18.47
CA LEU A 103 2.02 -25.35 18.69
C LEU A 103 2.44 -24.81 20.06
N GLY A 104 3.62 -25.23 20.51
CA GLY A 104 4.32 -24.65 21.66
C GLY A 104 4.69 -23.18 21.43
N ASN A 105 4.90 -22.44 22.53
CA ASN A 105 5.00 -20.98 22.48
C ASN A 105 6.15 -20.47 21.59
N ASP A 106 7.31 -21.13 21.57
CA ASP A 106 8.48 -20.72 20.77
C ASP A 106 8.19 -20.81 19.27
N ALA A 107 7.78 -21.99 18.81
CA ALA A 107 7.38 -22.25 17.42
C ALA A 107 6.19 -21.40 16.96
N LYS A 108 5.29 -21.06 17.90
CA LYS A 108 4.17 -20.13 17.67
C LYS A 108 4.66 -18.70 17.49
N ALA A 109 5.61 -18.23 18.30
CA ALA A 109 6.23 -16.91 18.15
C ALA A 109 6.98 -16.81 16.82
N ASP A 110 7.85 -17.78 16.49
CA ASP A 110 8.54 -17.89 15.19
C ASP A 110 7.55 -17.75 14.02
N ALA A 111 6.40 -18.45 14.09
CA ALA A 111 5.38 -18.41 13.05
C ALA A 111 4.72 -17.04 12.92
N TYR A 112 4.34 -16.39 14.03
CA TYR A 112 3.73 -15.05 13.97
C TYR A 112 4.70 -13.96 13.48
N HIS A 113 5.96 -13.97 13.90
CA HIS A 113 6.99 -13.06 13.38
C HIS A 113 7.23 -13.28 11.87
N ALA A 114 7.23 -14.54 11.41
CA ALA A 114 7.30 -14.88 10.00
C ALA A 114 6.06 -14.45 9.20
N GLU A 115 4.85 -14.52 9.77
CA GLU A 115 3.64 -14.00 9.13
C GLU A 115 3.65 -12.46 9.04
N ALA A 116 4.06 -11.76 10.09
CA ALA A 116 4.19 -10.30 10.08
C ALA A 116 5.17 -9.82 9.01
N ALA A 117 6.31 -10.52 8.86
CA ALA A 117 7.24 -10.31 7.76
C ALA A 117 6.56 -10.44 6.39
N VAL A 118 5.78 -11.50 6.14
CA VAL A 118 5.00 -11.67 4.90
C VAL A 118 4.02 -10.52 4.68
N GLN A 119 3.22 -10.17 5.68
CA GLN A 119 2.18 -9.15 5.58
C GLN A 119 2.80 -7.76 5.30
N ARG A 120 3.89 -7.41 6.00
CA ARG A 120 4.65 -6.17 5.78
C ARG A 120 5.30 -6.14 4.40
N THR A 121 5.86 -7.25 3.90
CA THR A 121 6.41 -7.33 2.54
C THR A 121 5.32 -7.17 1.47
N ARG A 122 4.15 -7.78 1.64
CA ARG A 122 3.01 -7.60 0.71
C ARG A 122 2.51 -6.17 0.69
N ALA A 123 2.36 -5.55 1.86
CA ALA A 123 1.98 -4.15 1.98
C ALA A 123 3.00 -3.22 1.26
N PHE A 124 4.30 -3.53 1.35
CA PHE A 124 5.34 -2.82 0.59
C PHE A 124 5.16 -3.02 -0.92
N LEU A 125 4.99 -4.28 -1.38
CA LEU A 125 4.84 -4.62 -2.79
C LEU A 125 3.59 -4.00 -3.44
N GLU A 126 2.53 -3.74 -2.68
CA GLU A 126 1.37 -2.97 -3.14
C GLU A 126 1.64 -1.45 -3.09
N ALA A 127 2.06 -0.93 -1.93
CA ALA A 127 2.15 0.51 -1.71
C ALA A 127 3.22 1.21 -2.55
N SER A 128 4.29 0.50 -2.91
CA SER A 128 5.47 1.04 -3.64
C SER A 128 5.32 1.09 -5.16
N ARG A 129 4.23 0.57 -5.75
CA ARG A 129 4.10 0.39 -7.22
C ARG A 129 4.16 1.68 -8.05
N SER A 130 4.02 2.84 -7.41
CA SER A 130 3.96 4.14 -8.07
C SER A 130 4.60 5.23 -7.22
N CYS A 131 5.57 4.84 -6.38
CA CYS A 131 6.37 5.75 -5.57
C CYS A 131 7.61 6.23 -6.34
N LEU A 132 8.20 7.33 -5.87
CA LEU A 132 9.43 7.90 -6.43
C LEU A 132 10.65 7.05 -6.04
N GLY A 133 11.78 7.20 -6.72
CA GLY A 133 13.00 6.40 -6.47
C GLY A 133 13.47 6.50 -5.01
N ASP A 134 13.64 7.72 -4.51
CA ASP A 134 14.03 8.01 -3.13
C ASP A 134 13.03 7.47 -2.10
N ASP A 135 11.72 7.74 -2.30
CA ASP A 135 10.66 7.22 -1.42
C ASP A 135 10.68 5.70 -1.39
N THR A 136 10.80 5.06 -2.56
CA THR A 136 10.81 3.60 -2.68
C THR A 136 12.05 2.99 -2.02
N ALA A 137 13.20 3.66 -2.13
CA ALA A 137 14.43 3.28 -1.42
C ALA A 137 14.25 3.38 0.10
N ALA A 138 13.63 4.46 0.60
CA ALA A 138 13.30 4.63 2.01
C ALA A 138 12.27 3.59 2.49
N MET A 139 11.22 3.32 1.72
CA MET A 139 10.24 2.26 2.00
C MET A 139 10.91 0.88 2.10
N ALA A 140 11.85 0.58 1.19
CA ALA A 140 12.63 -0.65 1.22
C ALA A 140 13.58 -0.69 2.44
N GLY A 141 14.15 0.45 2.84
CA GLY A 141 14.94 0.58 4.08
C GLY A 141 14.11 0.34 5.36
N ALA A 142 12.85 0.82 5.40
CA ALA A 142 11.92 0.50 6.49
C ALA A 142 11.65 -1.01 6.54
N LEU A 143 11.29 -1.62 5.40
CA LEU A 143 11.04 -3.06 5.33
C LEU A 143 12.27 -3.89 5.72
N ALA A 144 13.46 -3.55 5.21
CA ALA A 144 14.70 -4.24 5.53
C ALA A 144 14.99 -4.24 7.04
N LYS A 145 14.79 -3.10 7.71
CA LYS A 145 15.02 -2.99 9.16
C LYS A 145 13.91 -3.66 9.98
N THR A 146 12.65 -3.64 9.54
CA THR A 146 11.59 -4.46 10.15
C THR A 146 11.97 -5.94 10.09
N LEU A 147 12.34 -6.46 8.92
CA LEU A 147 12.71 -7.88 8.77
C LEU A 147 13.98 -8.26 9.56
N GLU A 148 14.91 -7.33 9.75
CA GLU A 148 16.06 -7.53 10.65
C GLU A 148 15.62 -7.69 12.11
N LEU A 149 14.72 -6.83 12.59
CA LEU A 149 14.21 -6.87 13.97
C LEU A 149 13.30 -8.09 14.19
N GLU A 150 12.37 -8.40 13.28
CA GLU A 150 11.54 -9.61 13.34
C GLU A 150 12.38 -10.90 13.30
N ALA A 151 13.48 -10.93 12.53
CA ALA A 151 14.40 -12.06 12.52
C ALA A 151 15.33 -12.12 13.75
N ALA A 152 15.45 -11.04 14.53
CA ALA A 152 16.19 -11.00 15.81
C ALA A 152 15.28 -11.14 17.04
N ALA A 153 13.96 -11.00 16.88
CA ALA A 153 12.98 -11.11 17.94
C ALA A 153 13.10 -12.47 18.65
N SER A 154 13.04 -12.43 19.97
CA SER A 154 13.10 -13.60 20.84
C SER A 154 12.36 -13.32 22.14
N GLY A 155 11.91 -14.40 22.80
CA GLY A 155 11.02 -14.31 23.95
C GLY A 155 9.62 -14.77 23.56
N ALA A 156 9.25 -15.96 24.06
CA ALA A 156 7.98 -16.58 23.76
C ALA A 156 6.96 -16.35 24.89
N SER A 157 5.72 -16.07 24.50
CA SER A 157 4.61 -15.89 25.43
C SER A 157 3.38 -16.65 24.94
N LYS A 158 2.37 -16.80 25.82
CA LYS A 158 1.09 -17.42 25.44
C LYS A 158 0.29 -16.55 24.45
N LEU A 159 0.52 -15.24 24.45
CA LEU A 159 -0.15 -14.23 23.64
C LEU A 159 0.90 -13.32 23.01
N GLN A 160 1.56 -13.80 21.96
CA GLN A 160 2.68 -13.09 21.34
C GLN A 160 2.20 -11.77 20.73
N PRO A 161 2.71 -10.61 21.21
CA PRO A 161 2.43 -9.32 20.60
C PRO A 161 3.29 -9.20 19.33
N VAL A 162 2.63 -8.98 18.19
CA VAL A 162 3.33 -8.87 16.90
C VAL A 162 2.70 -7.76 16.08
N ILE A 163 3.53 -6.84 15.58
CA ILE A 163 3.11 -5.76 14.70
C ILE A 163 3.31 -6.21 13.25
N ASN A 164 2.22 -6.36 12.50
CA ASN A 164 2.24 -6.71 11.07
C ASN A 164 2.13 -5.49 10.16
N GLY A 165 1.69 -4.34 10.69
CA GLY A 165 1.50 -3.12 9.94
C GLY A 165 1.83 -1.85 10.72
N VAL A 166 2.28 -0.84 9.98
CA VAL A 166 2.13 0.56 10.37
C VAL A 166 1.23 1.17 9.29
N GLU A 167 0.24 1.94 9.71
CA GLU A 167 -0.81 2.46 8.85
C GLU A 167 -1.13 3.91 9.18
N THR A 168 -1.49 4.69 8.17
CA THR A 168 -2.19 5.97 8.34
C THR A 168 -3.54 5.79 9.04
N LEU A 169 -4.14 6.85 9.59
CA LEU A 169 -5.44 6.74 10.27
C LEU A 169 -6.57 6.23 9.35
N ASP A 170 -6.48 6.47 8.04
CA ASP A 170 -7.38 5.93 7.02
C ASP A 170 -6.96 4.55 6.46
N ARG A 171 -6.10 3.83 7.19
CA ARG A 171 -5.68 2.43 6.94
C ARG A 171 -4.91 2.19 5.63
N ARG A 172 -4.21 3.20 5.12
CA ARG A 172 -3.20 2.98 4.06
C ARG A 172 -1.86 2.58 4.71
N PRO A 173 -1.14 1.56 4.19
CA PRO A 173 0.16 1.15 4.72
C PRO A 173 1.16 2.29 4.75
N LEU A 174 1.86 2.47 5.87
CA LEU A 174 2.83 3.53 6.10
C LEU A 174 4.23 2.95 6.27
N PHE A 175 5.21 3.51 5.57
CA PHE A 175 6.61 3.10 5.59
C PHE A 175 7.57 4.28 5.72
N VAL A 176 7.21 5.46 5.21
CA VAL A 176 8.02 6.68 5.24
C VAL A 176 7.22 7.83 5.84
N LEU A 177 7.86 8.59 6.73
CA LEU A 177 7.40 9.90 7.20
C LEU A 177 8.24 10.99 6.53
N HIS A 178 7.58 12.02 6.01
CA HIS A 178 8.25 13.24 5.58
C HIS A 178 8.26 14.30 6.69
N ASP A 179 9.40 14.99 6.83
CA ASP A 179 9.54 16.15 7.71
C ASP A 179 9.01 17.41 6.99
N ASP A 180 7.70 17.50 6.81
CA ASP A 180 7.03 18.64 6.14
C ASP A 180 6.36 19.63 7.11
N GLY A 181 6.53 19.40 8.42
CA GLY A 181 6.03 20.24 9.51
C GLY A 181 4.54 20.05 9.84
N LYS A 182 3.80 19.16 9.16
CA LYS A 182 2.39 18.88 9.47
C LYS A 182 2.25 17.99 10.72
N PRO A 183 1.09 18.02 11.40
CA PRO A 183 0.75 17.04 12.43
C PRO A 183 0.78 15.61 11.89
N VAL A 184 1.63 14.74 12.46
CA VAL A 184 1.74 13.35 12.06
C VAL A 184 0.95 12.45 13.00
N ALA A 185 -0.03 11.71 12.46
CA ALA A 185 -0.80 10.72 13.20
C ALA A 185 -1.00 9.43 12.38
N PHE A 186 -0.76 8.30 13.03
CA PHE A 186 -0.75 6.97 12.41
C PHE A 186 -1.08 5.90 13.46
N ALA A 187 -1.09 4.62 13.06
CA ALA A 187 -1.36 3.50 13.93
C ALA A 187 -0.40 2.33 13.67
N LEU A 188 -0.14 1.57 14.72
CA LEU A 188 0.45 0.24 14.67
C LEU A 188 -0.70 -0.78 14.60
N THR A 189 -0.63 -1.74 13.69
CA THR A 189 -1.61 -2.83 13.54
C THR A 189 -0.94 -4.18 13.73
N GLY A 190 -1.65 -5.15 14.31
CA GLY A 190 -1.04 -6.39 14.74
C GLY A 190 -1.95 -7.32 15.55
N GLU A 191 -1.34 -8.32 16.19
CA GLU A 191 -2.00 -9.21 17.14
C GLU A 191 -1.49 -9.00 18.57
N ASN A 192 -2.37 -9.19 19.55
CA ASN A 192 -2.09 -9.16 20.99
C ASN A 192 -1.35 -7.89 21.49
N LEU A 193 -1.45 -6.76 20.78
CA LEU A 193 -0.76 -5.51 21.10
C LEU A 193 -1.20 -4.90 22.45
N PHE A 194 -2.37 -5.30 22.97
CA PHE A 194 -2.88 -4.88 24.27
C PHE A 194 -3.83 -5.92 24.88
N ASP A 195 -3.59 -6.26 26.14
CA ASP A 195 -4.56 -6.95 27.00
C ASP A 195 -5.29 -5.91 27.88
N ALA A 196 -6.63 -5.89 27.82
CA ALA A 196 -7.48 -5.00 28.61
C ALA A 196 -7.29 -5.15 30.14
N GLN A 197 -6.76 -6.28 30.61
CA GLN A 197 -6.41 -6.52 32.01
C GLN A 197 -5.11 -5.81 32.43
N CYS A 198 -4.26 -5.39 31.48
CA CYS A 198 -3.02 -4.67 31.72
C CYS A 198 -3.23 -3.15 31.79
N ALA A 199 -2.15 -2.39 32.03
CA ALA A 199 -2.13 -0.95 31.79
C ALA A 199 -1.85 -0.70 30.30
N SER A 200 -2.23 0.47 29.79
CA SER A 200 -1.90 0.88 28.42
C SER A 200 -0.39 0.72 28.16
N PRO A 201 0.02 0.16 27.01
CA PRO A 201 1.43 0.02 26.68
C PRO A 201 2.07 1.41 26.55
N VAL A 202 3.37 1.47 26.80
CA VAL A 202 4.17 2.64 26.43
C VAL A 202 4.77 2.39 25.05
N VAL A 203 4.75 3.41 24.21
CA VAL A 203 5.46 3.40 22.95
C VAL A 203 6.58 4.44 23.00
N THR A 204 7.80 4.02 22.68
CA THR A 204 8.98 4.89 22.57
C THR A 204 9.61 4.75 21.18
N ALA A 205 10.48 5.69 20.81
CA ALA A 205 11.19 5.68 19.54
C ALA A 205 12.71 5.75 19.69
N THR A 206 13.43 4.94 18.91
CA THR A 206 14.89 5.01 18.74
C THR A 206 15.29 5.18 17.27
N ASP A 207 16.55 5.52 17.04
CA ASP A 207 17.19 5.31 15.74
C ASP A 207 17.45 3.82 15.46
N GLY A 208 18.02 3.52 14.30
CA GLY A 208 18.35 2.14 13.88
C GLY A 208 19.49 1.49 14.69
N GLN A 209 20.15 2.28 15.55
CA GLN A 209 21.27 1.92 16.42
C GLN A 209 20.83 1.80 17.90
N GLY A 210 19.55 2.05 18.21
CA GLY A 210 18.98 1.96 19.55
C GLY A 210 19.11 3.24 20.40
N LYS A 211 19.60 4.35 19.84
CA LYS A 211 19.65 5.64 20.55
C LYS A 211 18.25 6.28 20.58
N PRO A 212 17.76 6.79 21.71
CA PRO A 212 16.46 7.47 21.77
C PRO A 212 16.36 8.65 20.80
N GLN A 213 15.22 8.73 20.09
CA GLN A 213 14.87 9.87 19.24
C GLN A 213 14.50 11.09 20.09
N SER A 214 14.81 12.30 19.60
CA SER A 214 14.40 13.56 20.24
C SER A 214 12.88 13.74 20.25
N VAL A 215 12.23 13.27 19.18
CA VAL A 215 10.78 13.20 19.03
C VAL A 215 10.33 11.84 19.54
N GLN A 216 9.38 11.81 20.46
CA GLN A 216 8.78 10.59 21.01
C GLN A 216 7.28 10.56 20.67
N PRO A 217 6.72 9.38 20.33
CA PRO A 217 5.31 9.26 19.99
C PRO A 217 4.41 9.35 21.22
N LEU A 218 3.23 9.96 21.06
CA LEU A 218 2.18 10.02 22.06
C LEU A 218 1.09 9.00 21.71
N VAL A 219 0.75 8.11 22.65
CA VAL A 219 -0.33 7.14 22.48
C VAL A 219 -1.68 7.85 22.62
N THR A 220 -2.50 7.82 21.57
CA THR A 220 -3.83 8.45 21.55
C THR A 220 -4.98 7.45 21.67
N GLY A 221 -4.76 6.18 21.33
CA GLY A 221 -5.77 5.13 21.38
C GLY A 221 -5.13 3.74 21.45
N VAL A 222 -5.78 2.80 22.13
CA VAL A 222 -5.26 1.43 22.35
C VAL A 222 -6.39 0.41 22.22
N LEU A 223 -6.20 -0.56 21.35
CA LEU A 223 -7.04 -1.74 21.12
C LEU A 223 -6.15 -2.99 21.02
N PRO A 224 -6.69 -4.21 21.25
CA PRO A 224 -5.88 -5.45 21.23
C PRO A 224 -5.13 -5.73 19.92
N ASN A 225 -5.57 -5.14 18.81
CA ASN A 225 -4.97 -5.27 17.48
C ASN A 225 -4.51 -3.94 16.86
N ARG A 226 -4.60 -2.82 17.59
CA ARG A 226 -4.27 -1.48 17.06
C ARG A 226 -3.89 -0.46 18.13
N ILE A 227 -2.76 0.22 17.96
CA ILE A 227 -2.33 1.33 18.82
C ILE A 227 -2.24 2.59 17.94
N GLU A 228 -2.98 3.64 18.29
CA GLU A 228 -2.90 4.94 17.62
C GLU A 228 -1.84 5.82 18.27
N LEU A 229 -1.07 6.49 17.43
CA LEU A 229 0.07 7.32 17.77
C LEU A 229 -0.06 8.69 17.10
N LYS A 230 0.30 9.74 17.84
CA LYS A 230 0.51 11.10 17.32
C LYS A 230 1.92 11.56 17.65
N LEU A 231 2.61 12.19 16.70
CA LEU A 231 3.87 12.89 16.99
C LEU A 231 3.56 14.34 17.43
N PRO A 232 4.37 14.94 18.32
CA PRO A 232 4.20 16.33 18.74
C PRO A 232 4.10 17.30 17.54
N ASP A 233 3.20 18.28 17.62
CA ASP A 233 3.00 19.24 16.52
C ASP A 233 4.24 20.11 16.30
N GLY A 234 4.68 20.26 15.05
CA GLY A 234 5.90 20.99 14.70
C GLY A 234 7.21 20.27 15.07
N ALA A 235 7.16 18.98 15.40
CA ALA A 235 8.35 18.17 15.65
C ALA A 235 9.18 18.00 14.37
N GLN A 236 10.49 18.29 14.45
CA GLN A 236 11.45 18.05 13.38
C GLN A 236 12.00 16.63 13.47
N LEU A 237 11.71 15.81 12.46
CA LEU A 237 12.15 14.42 12.40
C LEU A 237 13.55 14.30 11.78
N GLN A 238 14.44 13.57 12.46
CA GLN A 238 15.78 13.31 11.95
C GLN A 238 15.76 12.20 10.89
N PRO A 239 16.34 12.40 9.69
CA PRO A 239 16.37 11.37 8.66
C PRO A 239 17.01 10.06 9.12
N GLY A 240 16.43 8.94 8.70
CA GLY A 240 16.84 7.58 9.07
C GLY A 240 15.75 6.78 9.76
N SER A 241 16.14 5.65 10.35
CA SER A 241 15.17 4.69 10.91
C SER A 241 14.51 5.26 12.16
N TYR A 242 13.18 5.23 12.21
CA TYR A 242 12.40 5.54 13.40
C TYR A 242 11.78 4.24 13.90
N VAL A 243 12.49 3.59 14.82
CA VAL A 243 12.12 2.29 15.39
C VAL A 243 11.20 2.53 16.57
N LEU A 244 9.96 2.07 16.44
CA LEU A 244 8.91 2.15 17.45
C LEU A 244 8.94 0.90 18.31
N HIS A 245 9.01 1.09 19.63
CA HIS A 245 9.10 0.04 20.62
C HIS A 245 7.83 0.03 21.46
N VAL A 246 7.04 -1.04 21.40
CA VAL A 246 5.81 -1.20 22.18
C VAL A 246 6.11 -2.07 23.39
N VAL A 247 6.11 -1.43 24.57
CA VAL A 247 6.40 -2.08 25.85
C VAL A 247 5.10 -2.22 26.66
N PRO A 248 4.60 -3.46 26.85
CA PRO A 248 3.44 -3.75 27.69
C PRO A 248 3.67 -3.34 29.15
N LYS A 249 2.66 -2.75 29.80
CA LYS A 249 2.74 -2.37 31.23
C LYS A 249 1.80 -3.18 32.11
N ARG A 250 2.34 -3.76 33.18
CA ARG A 250 1.55 -4.45 34.20
C ARG A 250 0.80 -3.44 35.09
N LYS A 251 -0.51 -3.63 35.29
CA LYS A 251 -1.25 -2.96 36.38
C LYS A 251 -0.80 -3.55 37.72
N ALA A 252 -0.25 -2.71 38.59
CA ALA A 252 0.38 -3.13 39.85
C ALA A 252 -0.53 -3.89 40.83
N PHE A 253 -1.85 -3.82 40.65
CA PHE A 253 -2.86 -4.40 41.55
C PHE A 253 -3.62 -5.61 40.96
N LEU A 254 -3.38 -6.00 39.70
CA LEU A 254 -4.09 -7.12 39.06
C LEU A 254 -3.20 -8.35 38.88
N VAL A 255 -3.64 -9.45 39.51
CA VAL A 255 -3.14 -10.80 39.25
C VAL A 255 -3.89 -11.33 38.03
N GLY A 256 -3.30 -11.18 36.83
CA GLY A 256 -3.92 -11.59 35.56
C GLY A 256 -3.14 -11.16 34.33
N CYS A 257 -2.63 -9.93 34.32
CA CYS A 257 -1.76 -9.41 33.25
C CYS A 257 -0.44 -10.23 33.19
N THR A 258 -0.29 -11.04 32.15
CA THR A 258 0.96 -11.76 31.85
C THR A 258 1.98 -10.83 31.22
N THR A 259 3.26 -10.99 31.58
CA THR A 259 4.34 -10.28 30.92
C THR A 259 4.43 -10.70 29.46
N GLN A 260 4.00 -9.81 28.57
CA GLN A 260 4.21 -9.93 27.13
C GLN A 260 5.62 -9.39 26.79
N PRO A 261 6.32 -9.95 25.80
CA PRO A 261 7.57 -9.38 25.31
C PRO A 261 7.33 -8.03 24.65
N GLU A 262 8.41 -7.30 24.43
CA GLU A 262 8.42 -6.11 23.58
C GLU A 262 8.16 -6.51 22.11
N THR A 263 7.48 -5.64 21.37
CA THR A 263 7.29 -5.79 19.93
C THR A 263 7.61 -4.47 19.23
N THR A 264 8.15 -4.54 18.02
CA THR A 264 8.75 -3.38 17.35
C THR A 264 8.19 -3.13 15.97
N ALA A 265 8.20 -1.88 15.53
CA ALA A 265 7.85 -1.48 14.18
C ALA A 265 8.86 -0.46 13.64
N VAL A 266 8.95 -0.34 12.31
CA VAL A 266 9.85 0.62 11.68
C VAL A 266 9.13 1.40 10.58
N VAL A 267 9.35 2.71 10.62
CA VAL A 267 9.21 3.62 9.49
C VAL A 267 10.57 4.31 9.25
N GLN A 268 10.84 4.74 8.02
CA GLN A 268 11.94 5.67 7.75
C GLN A 268 11.44 7.10 7.86
N VAL A 269 12.27 8.00 8.37
CA VAL A 269 12.14 9.43 8.13
C VAL A 269 13.01 9.75 6.92
N ALA A 270 12.43 10.36 5.89
CA ALA A 270 13.15 10.77 4.69
C ALA A 270 12.70 12.16 4.23
N PRO A 271 13.61 13.00 3.69
CA PRO A 271 13.20 14.23 3.04
C PRO A 271 12.27 13.91 1.87
N ALA A 272 11.27 14.76 1.65
CA ALA A 272 10.34 14.54 0.55
C ALA A 272 11.05 14.63 -0.81
N ALA A 273 10.76 13.67 -1.69
CA ALA A 273 11.42 13.55 -2.98
C ALA A 273 11.16 14.80 -3.84
N LYS A 274 12.25 15.47 -4.26
CA LYS A 274 12.15 16.67 -5.10
C LYS A 274 11.82 16.29 -6.53
N VAL A 275 10.73 16.85 -7.06
CA VAL A 275 10.30 16.63 -8.45
C VAL A 275 10.12 17.96 -9.16
N SER A 276 10.59 18.01 -10.40
CA SER A 276 10.33 19.10 -11.34
C SER A 276 9.79 18.52 -12.64
N VAL A 277 8.86 19.22 -13.28
CA VAL A 277 8.29 18.81 -14.58
C VAL A 277 8.46 19.95 -15.56
N SER A 278 9.19 19.72 -16.65
CA SER A 278 9.20 20.59 -17.82
C SER A 278 8.26 20.04 -18.89
N TYR A 279 7.68 20.92 -19.68
CA TYR A 279 6.76 20.58 -20.76
C TYR A 279 7.18 21.22 -22.09
N SER A 280 6.68 20.63 -23.17
CA SER A 280 6.75 21.12 -24.54
C SER A 280 5.39 20.89 -25.18
N LEU A 281 4.66 21.97 -25.48
CA LEU A 281 3.36 21.94 -26.13
C LEU A 281 3.47 22.55 -27.53
N SER A 282 3.09 21.83 -28.58
CA SER A 282 2.94 22.39 -29.92
C SER A 282 1.48 22.33 -30.38
N GLU A 283 1.07 23.33 -31.15
CA GLU A 283 -0.20 23.38 -31.86
C GLU A 283 0.03 23.07 -33.35
N THR A 284 -0.90 22.37 -34.00
CA THR A 284 -0.90 22.17 -35.45
C THR A 284 -1.98 23.03 -36.07
N CYS A 285 -1.58 23.98 -36.91
CA CYS A 285 -2.49 24.93 -37.54
C CYS A 285 -2.86 24.51 -38.97
N PRO A 286 -4.03 24.93 -39.50
CA PRO A 286 -4.37 24.75 -40.91
C PRO A 286 -3.31 25.38 -41.82
N ALA A 287 -2.89 24.68 -42.87
CA ALA A 287 -1.93 25.23 -43.82
C ALA A 287 -2.56 26.34 -44.68
N PRO A 288 -1.82 27.42 -45.02
CA PRO A 288 -2.27 28.44 -45.94
C PRO A 288 -2.62 27.82 -47.31
N GLY A 289 -3.90 27.77 -47.65
CA GLY A 289 -4.40 27.18 -48.90
C GLY A 289 -4.99 25.76 -48.80
N GLY A 290 -5.19 25.21 -47.59
CA GLY A 290 -5.98 23.98 -47.41
C GLY A 290 -5.23 22.65 -47.57
N GLY A 291 -3.92 22.63 -47.31
CA GLY A 291 -3.10 21.41 -47.26
C GLY A 291 -3.07 20.72 -45.89
N MET A 292 -2.17 19.74 -45.73
CA MET A 292 -1.86 19.14 -44.41
C MET A 292 -1.45 20.21 -43.40
N GLY A 293 -1.95 20.11 -42.16
CA GLY A 293 -1.67 21.08 -41.11
C GLY A 293 -0.18 21.23 -40.80
N GLN A 294 0.23 22.46 -40.48
CA GLN A 294 1.60 22.81 -40.13
C GLN A 294 1.76 22.84 -38.60
N ALA A 295 2.69 22.05 -38.07
CA ALA A 295 3.09 22.13 -36.67
C ALA A 295 3.83 23.45 -36.39
N MET A 296 3.40 24.16 -35.36
CA MET A 296 4.01 25.41 -34.90
C MET A 296 5.19 25.11 -33.96
N PRO A 297 6.13 26.07 -33.77
CA PRO A 297 7.21 25.94 -32.79
C PRO A 297 6.66 25.62 -31.39
N PRO A 298 7.25 24.67 -30.65
CA PRO A 298 6.74 24.28 -29.34
C PRO A 298 6.92 25.40 -28.31
N VAL A 299 5.87 25.65 -27.54
CA VAL A 299 5.93 26.43 -26.30
C VAL A 299 6.49 25.53 -25.20
N THR A 300 7.67 25.85 -24.70
CA THR A 300 8.34 25.11 -23.62
C THR A 300 8.27 25.88 -22.31
N GLY A 301 8.29 25.15 -21.20
CA GLY A 301 8.28 25.74 -19.87
C GLY A 301 8.43 24.71 -18.76
N SER A 302 8.33 25.18 -17.52
CA SER A 302 8.31 24.35 -16.32
C SER A 302 6.99 24.55 -15.56
N MET A 303 6.53 23.48 -14.92
CA MET A 303 5.45 23.58 -13.92
C MET A 303 5.96 24.33 -12.68
N PRO A 304 5.06 25.00 -11.92
CA PRO A 304 5.42 25.63 -10.65
C PRO A 304 5.98 24.65 -9.63
N ASP A 305 6.71 25.18 -8.64
CA ASP A 305 7.14 24.42 -7.46
C ASP A 305 5.94 23.80 -6.73
N GLY A 306 6.15 22.64 -6.10
CA GLY A 306 5.09 21.87 -5.42
C GLY A 306 4.59 20.63 -6.17
N VAL A 307 5.12 20.35 -7.37
CA VAL A 307 4.93 19.05 -8.04
C VAL A 307 5.35 17.91 -7.09
N GLY A 308 4.50 16.89 -6.97
CA GLY A 308 4.68 15.77 -6.03
C GLY A 308 3.92 15.96 -4.71
N HIS A 309 3.76 17.19 -4.23
CA HIS A 309 3.06 17.49 -2.97
C HIS A 309 1.57 17.85 -3.15
N GLY A 310 1.14 18.16 -4.37
CA GLY A 310 -0.25 18.52 -4.67
C GLY A 310 -0.50 18.79 -6.16
N THR A 311 -1.65 19.39 -6.44
CA THR A 311 -2.01 19.84 -7.78
C THR A 311 -1.38 21.21 -8.05
N VAL A 312 -0.58 21.32 -9.09
CA VAL A 312 -0.05 22.59 -9.62
C VAL A 312 -0.58 22.83 -11.03
N ALA A 313 -0.76 24.09 -11.42
CA ALA A 313 -1.27 24.46 -12.73
C ALA A 313 -0.51 25.66 -13.30
N THR A 314 -0.43 25.73 -14.64
CA THR A 314 0.14 26.88 -15.36
C THR A 314 -0.64 27.14 -16.65
N TYR A 315 -0.75 28.41 -17.03
CA TYR A 315 -1.37 28.82 -18.29
C TYR A 315 -0.32 28.84 -19.40
N VAL A 316 -0.64 28.23 -20.54
CA VAL A 316 0.26 28.16 -21.69
C VAL A 316 -0.28 29.06 -22.80
N LYS A 317 0.47 30.11 -23.14
CA LYS A 317 0.09 31.00 -24.24
C LYS A 317 0.43 30.34 -25.58
N VAL A 318 -0.54 29.61 -26.13
CA VAL A 318 -0.60 29.23 -27.55
C VAL A 318 -1.07 30.44 -28.38
N SER A 319 -0.57 30.58 -29.61
CA SER A 319 -0.84 31.76 -30.45
C SER A 319 -0.50 31.58 -31.93
N GLY A 320 -0.29 30.35 -32.40
CA GLY A 320 0.04 30.06 -33.79
C GLY A 320 -1.14 30.21 -34.74
N CYS A 321 -2.36 29.92 -34.28
CA CYS A 321 -3.59 30.19 -35.02
C CYS A 321 -4.81 30.34 -34.08
N SER A 322 -5.92 30.85 -34.62
CA SER A 322 -7.20 31.00 -33.90
C SER A 322 -8.04 29.72 -33.86
N ASP A 323 -7.78 28.78 -34.78
CA ASP A 323 -8.51 27.51 -34.91
C ASP A 323 -7.50 26.39 -35.23
N PRO A 324 -6.81 25.85 -34.21
CA PRO A 324 -5.86 24.76 -34.38
C PRO A 324 -6.57 23.43 -34.69
N LEU A 325 -5.90 22.55 -35.43
CA LEU A 325 -6.39 21.21 -35.76
C LEU A 325 -6.11 20.21 -34.63
N SER A 326 -4.95 20.34 -33.98
CA SER A 326 -4.51 19.45 -32.90
C SER A 326 -3.50 20.12 -31.98
N TYR A 327 -3.39 19.59 -30.76
CA TYR A 327 -2.31 19.87 -29.83
C TYR A 327 -1.46 18.61 -29.62
N SER A 328 -0.16 18.79 -29.42
CA SER A 328 0.78 17.73 -29.08
C SER A 328 1.61 18.12 -27.86
N ILE A 329 1.71 17.22 -26.88
CA ILE A 329 2.41 17.48 -25.63
C ILE A 329 3.46 16.42 -25.32
N SER A 330 4.64 16.89 -24.95
CA SER A 330 5.67 16.11 -24.25
C SER A 330 5.94 16.73 -22.89
N ALA A 331 6.30 15.90 -21.92
CA ALA A 331 6.77 16.36 -20.61
C ALA A 331 7.92 15.50 -20.09
N THR A 332 8.88 16.15 -19.44
CA THR A 332 10.02 15.51 -18.81
C THR A 332 9.94 15.72 -17.31
N VAL A 333 9.84 14.63 -16.57
CA VAL A 333 9.97 14.61 -15.12
C VAL A 333 11.46 14.52 -14.80
N LYS A 334 11.96 15.38 -13.91
CA LYS A 334 13.31 15.29 -13.35
C LYS A 334 13.23 15.22 -11.83
N PHE A 335 13.94 14.24 -11.28
CA PHE A 335 13.99 13.90 -9.86
C PHE A 335 15.23 14.50 -9.17
N GLY A 336 15.19 14.56 -7.83
CA GLY A 336 16.26 15.13 -7.01
C GLY A 336 17.60 14.38 -7.09
N ASP A 337 17.55 13.06 -7.35
CA ASP A 337 18.69 12.18 -7.62
C ASP A 337 19.39 12.47 -8.98
N GLY A 338 18.79 13.30 -9.83
CA GLY A 338 19.29 13.66 -11.15
C GLY A 338 18.74 12.80 -12.30
N HIS A 339 18.01 11.71 -12.03
CA HIS A 339 17.31 10.95 -13.05
C HIS A 339 16.20 11.79 -13.71
N ALA A 340 15.95 11.52 -14.99
CA ALA A 340 14.88 12.16 -15.73
C ALA A 340 14.24 11.17 -16.71
N ALA A 341 12.94 11.33 -16.96
CA ALA A 341 12.16 10.51 -17.86
C ALA A 341 11.12 11.36 -18.60
N THR A 342 11.01 11.13 -19.92
CA THR A 342 10.15 11.90 -20.82
C THR A 342 8.98 11.07 -21.31
N VAL A 343 7.79 11.66 -21.32
CA VAL A 343 6.55 11.10 -21.86
C VAL A 343 6.09 11.97 -23.03
N GLY A 344 5.64 11.32 -24.11
CA GLY A 344 5.16 11.99 -25.33
C GLY A 344 6.20 12.02 -26.46
N PRO A 345 5.87 12.66 -27.60
CA PRO A 345 4.68 13.48 -27.82
C PRO A 345 3.38 12.67 -27.84
N ILE A 346 2.36 13.16 -27.13
CA ILE A 346 0.97 12.68 -27.19
C ILE A 346 0.15 13.74 -27.92
N SER A 347 -0.50 13.38 -29.02
CA SER A 347 -1.30 14.29 -29.83
C SER A 347 -2.80 14.01 -29.70
N GLN A 348 -3.61 15.05 -29.65
CA GLN A 348 -5.08 14.99 -29.70
C GLN A 348 -5.64 16.11 -30.57
N ILE A 349 -6.84 15.92 -31.11
CA ILE A 349 -7.59 16.97 -31.82
C ILE A 349 -7.80 18.19 -30.90
N ALA A 350 -7.89 19.40 -31.46
CA ALA A 350 -7.87 20.62 -30.66
C ALA A 350 -9.04 20.78 -29.66
N SER A 351 -10.16 20.10 -29.89
CA SER A 351 -11.32 20.06 -28.99
C SER A 351 -11.21 19.02 -27.86
N ALA A 352 -10.16 18.19 -27.85
CA ALA A 352 -9.95 17.13 -26.87
C ALA A 352 -8.80 17.48 -25.92
N GLY A 353 -9.07 17.41 -24.62
CA GLY A 353 -8.03 17.47 -23.59
C GLY A 353 -7.09 16.26 -23.67
N ILE A 354 -5.83 16.47 -23.30
CA ILE A 354 -4.84 15.39 -23.17
C ILE A 354 -4.73 15.05 -21.68
N THR A 355 -4.63 13.77 -21.33
CA THR A 355 -4.19 13.35 -20.00
C THR A 355 -3.20 12.21 -20.14
N ALA A 356 -2.04 12.39 -19.50
CA ALA A 356 -0.91 11.47 -19.52
C ALA A 356 -0.59 11.00 -18.10
N GLY A 357 -0.20 9.74 -17.95
CA GLY A 357 0.54 9.28 -16.78
C GLY A 357 1.99 9.77 -16.89
N LEU A 358 2.52 10.31 -15.80
CA LEU A 358 3.91 10.70 -15.68
C LEU A 358 4.64 9.77 -14.68
N PRO A 359 5.94 9.53 -14.88
CA PRO A 359 6.82 8.89 -13.90
C PRO A 359 6.65 9.46 -12.48
N GLY A 360 6.75 8.59 -11.47
CA GLY A 360 6.59 8.99 -10.06
C GLY A 360 5.16 9.09 -9.56
N GLY A 361 4.20 8.40 -10.20
CA GLY A 361 2.79 8.42 -9.78
C GLY A 361 2.11 9.77 -10.01
N LEU A 362 2.61 10.54 -10.97
CA LEU A 362 2.07 11.85 -11.37
C LEU A 362 1.14 11.70 -12.60
N SER A 363 0.32 12.71 -12.83
CA SER A 363 -0.47 12.85 -14.05
C SER A 363 -0.44 14.28 -14.54
N LEU A 364 -0.28 14.44 -15.85
CA LEU A 364 -0.34 15.71 -16.57
C LEU A 364 -1.64 15.76 -17.37
N SER A 365 -2.37 16.88 -17.27
CA SER A 365 -3.54 17.17 -18.09
C SER A 365 -3.36 18.49 -18.83
N TRP A 366 -3.78 18.53 -20.10
CA TRP A 366 -3.94 19.73 -20.92
C TRP A 366 -5.42 19.96 -21.18
N ASP A 367 -5.91 21.14 -20.82
CA ASP A 367 -7.25 21.61 -21.21
C ASP A 367 -7.12 22.71 -22.27
N PRO A 368 -7.50 22.44 -23.54
CA PRO A 368 -7.45 23.43 -24.61
C PRO A 368 -8.51 24.54 -24.44
N SER A 369 -9.56 24.34 -23.63
CA SER A 369 -10.65 25.30 -23.45
C SER A 369 -10.23 26.52 -22.63
N VAL A 370 -9.28 26.33 -21.72
CA VAL A 370 -8.71 27.37 -20.82
C VAL A 370 -7.20 27.55 -21.01
N HIS A 371 -6.62 26.88 -22.01
CA HIS A 371 -5.18 26.82 -22.29
C HIS A 371 -4.32 26.57 -21.04
N GLN A 372 -4.68 25.55 -20.26
CA GLN A 372 -4.06 25.26 -18.97
C GLN A 372 -3.42 23.87 -18.93
N LEU A 373 -2.20 23.80 -18.42
CA LEU A 373 -1.56 22.56 -17.99
C LEU A 373 -1.74 22.38 -16.48
N VAL A 374 -2.05 21.16 -16.08
CA VAL A 374 -2.22 20.75 -14.68
C VAL A 374 -1.37 19.51 -14.42
N VAL A 375 -0.53 19.53 -13.39
CA VAL A 375 0.14 18.33 -12.86
C VAL A 375 -0.39 18.05 -11.47
N ARG A 376 -0.72 16.79 -11.20
CA ARG A 376 -1.22 16.33 -9.90
C ARG A 376 -0.75 14.89 -9.62
N PRO A 377 -0.80 14.42 -8.36
CA PRO A 377 -0.74 13.00 -8.06
C PRO A 377 -1.83 12.25 -8.84
N ALA A 378 -1.47 11.12 -9.44
CA ALA A 378 -2.41 10.22 -10.09
C ALA A 378 -3.30 9.51 -9.05
N THR A 379 -4.37 8.85 -9.50
CA THR A 379 -5.17 7.95 -8.66
C THR A 379 -4.37 6.72 -8.18
N SER A 380 -3.27 6.40 -8.87
CA SER A 380 -2.22 5.48 -8.44
C SER A 380 -1.07 6.25 -7.78
N SER A 381 -1.33 7.18 -6.87
CA SER A 381 -0.28 7.85 -6.11
C SER A 381 0.43 6.88 -5.17
N CYS A 382 1.66 7.23 -4.78
CA CYS A 382 2.39 6.52 -3.73
C CYS A 382 1.54 6.40 -2.45
N LYS A 383 1.37 5.18 -1.93
CA LYS A 383 0.56 4.93 -0.72
C LYS A 383 1.38 4.82 0.56
N GLY A 384 2.68 4.54 0.44
CA GLY A 384 3.58 4.16 1.54
C GLY A 384 4.16 5.31 2.38
N VAL A 385 3.73 6.53 2.10
CA VAL A 385 4.39 7.78 2.50
C VAL A 385 3.34 8.71 3.12
N TYR A 386 3.72 9.45 4.15
CA TYR A 386 2.88 10.43 4.85
C TYR A 386 3.62 11.75 5.06
#